data_AF-A0A2E7U371-F1
#
_entry.id   AF-A0A2E7U371-F1
#
_cell.length_a   1.000
_cell.length_b   1.000
_cell.length_c   1.000
_cell.angle_alpha   90.00
_cell.angle_beta   90.00
_cell.angle_gamma   90.00
#
_symmetry.space_group_name_H-M   'P 1'
#
loop_
_entity.id
_entity.type
_entity.pdbx_description
1 polymer ?
#
loop_
_entity_poly.entity_id
_entity_poly.type
_entity_poly.pdbx_seq_one_letter_code
_entity_poly.pdbx_strand_id
1 'polypeptide(L)'
;MSRDNNWIDRTIRLAVLVLVAGLGVFATVGLTRAPDDVPVPGVMDELSATGAADFDYYRQNIEPMFVRPRGYPNAGGSPACVMCHSWQTGLRFALADMTETADGWTWTAGQSQANYDVVTKLVNASNPASSKLLTKPLAQQSGGEGHSGGSYWDSTSDPEYQIVLQWIDMLPTEYFTPPPEPELDFEFYRTCVQDMIQNPKYGQLSCTVCHAGGSIGFAPRPANGTSWTEQEARRGFEVVKRLIVPGNPIQSRWMLKPLHLDGGGSYTHNGPRRWLSKDDPEWQMLAAWVRGERTGNDCSM
;
A
#
# COMPACT_ATOMS: atom_id res chain seq x y z
N MET A 1 11.61 -25.08 54.60
CA MET A 1 11.75 -23.95 55.53
C MET A 1 11.58 -22.67 54.70
N SER A 2 10.35 -22.16 54.59
CA SER A 2 9.79 -21.05 55.40
C SER A 2 10.41 -19.70 55.00
N ARG A 3 9.70 -18.90 54.17
CA ARG A 3 9.06 -17.58 54.50
C ARG A 3 10.10 -16.44 54.57
N ASP A 4 9.96 -15.24 53.99
CA ASP A 4 8.86 -14.27 53.94
C ASP A 4 9.04 -13.35 52.70
N ASN A 5 8.00 -13.03 51.90
CA ASN A 5 7.04 -11.92 52.05
C ASN A 5 7.66 -10.53 52.32
N ASN A 6 7.65 -9.66 51.31
CA ASN A 6 7.33 -8.24 51.55
C ASN A 6 6.65 -7.58 50.34
N TRP A 7 5.42 -7.19 50.62
CA TRP A 7 4.41 -6.52 49.80
C TRP A 7 4.64 -5.00 49.93
N ILE A 8 4.80 -4.29 48.81
CA ILE A 8 4.78 -2.83 48.80
C ILE A 8 3.45 -2.39 48.20
N ASP A 9 2.65 -1.86 49.12
CA ASP A 9 1.39 -1.17 48.97
C ASP A 9 1.56 0.11 48.11
N ARG A 10 0.72 0.29 47.08
CA ARG A 10 0.59 1.57 46.36
C ARG A 10 -0.88 1.97 46.38
N THR A 11 -1.16 2.79 47.38
CA THR A 11 -2.40 3.54 47.64
C THR A 11 -2.99 4.22 46.40
N ILE A 12 -4.27 3.93 46.17
CA ILE A 12 -5.20 4.57 45.23
C ILE A 12 -5.48 6.00 45.72
N ARG A 13 -5.29 7.01 44.86
CA ARG A 13 -5.75 8.39 45.13
C ARG A 13 -7.13 8.59 44.52
N LEU A 14 -8.14 8.76 45.38
CA LEU A 14 -9.46 9.27 45.02
C LEU A 14 -9.36 10.75 44.62
N ALA A 15 -9.89 11.10 43.45
CA ALA A 15 -10.17 12.49 43.09
C ALA A 15 -11.60 12.85 43.56
N VAL A 16 -11.69 13.85 44.44
CA VAL A 16 -12.95 14.40 44.96
C VAL A 16 -13.47 15.46 43.98
N LEU A 17 -14.69 15.26 43.49
CA LEU A 17 -15.47 16.30 42.79
C LEU A 17 -15.91 17.37 43.79
N VAL A 18 -15.65 18.63 43.47
CA VAL A 18 -16.26 19.80 44.14
C VAL A 18 -17.23 20.46 43.16
N LEU A 19 -18.51 20.42 43.51
CA LEU A 19 -19.60 21.13 42.84
C LEU A 19 -19.65 22.56 43.36
N VAL A 20 -19.37 23.56 42.50
CA VAL A 20 -19.65 24.97 42.77
C VAL A 20 -20.85 25.38 41.93
N ALA A 21 -21.96 25.69 42.60
CA ALA A 21 -23.14 26.29 42.00
C ALA A 21 -22.89 27.78 41.74
N GLY A 22 -22.87 28.19 40.48
CA GLY A 22 -22.82 29.58 40.06
C GLY A 22 -24.07 29.93 39.23
N LEU A 23 -24.94 30.77 39.80
CA LEU A 23 -26.08 31.38 39.12
C LEU A 23 -25.56 32.41 38.10
N GLY A 24 -25.85 32.19 36.81
CA GLY A 24 -25.52 33.10 35.71
C GLY A 24 -26.74 33.39 34.85
N VAL A 25 -27.05 34.68 34.73
CA VAL A 25 -28.24 35.27 34.13
C VAL A 25 -28.32 35.07 32.61
N PHE A 26 -29.56 34.93 32.12
CA PHE A 26 -29.97 34.78 30.73
C PHE A 26 -29.40 35.85 29.77
N ALA A 27 -28.81 35.40 28.66
CA ALA A 27 -28.73 36.15 27.41
C ALA A 27 -29.12 35.21 26.26
N THR A 28 -30.29 35.45 25.67
CA THR A 28 -30.82 34.72 24.52
C THR A 28 -30.10 35.14 23.24
N VAL A 29 -29.27 34.26 22.70
CA VAL A 29 -28.80 34.34 21.30
C VAL A 29 -29.23 33.04 20.62
N GLY A 30 -30.00 33.17 19.54
CA GLY A 30 -30.67 32.07 18.85
C GLY A 30 -29.70 31.02 18.33
N LEU A 31 -29.92 29.78 18.75
CA LEU A 31 -29.36 28.59 18.11
C LEU A 31 -30.20 28.27 16.88
N THR A 32 -29.68 28.55 15.69
CA THR A 32 -30.11 27.85 14.48
C THR A 32 -29.77 26.37 14.65
N ARG A 33 -30.82 25.54 14.76
CA ARG A 33 -30.73 24.08 14.73
C ARG A 33 -30.00 23.66 13.44
N ALA A 34 -28.88 22.96 13.56
CA ALA A 34 -28.30 22.21 12.44
C ALA A 34 -29.35 21.19 11.96
N PRO A 35 -29.52 20.95 10.65
CA PRO A 35 -30.42 19.90 10.20
C PRO A 35 -29.93 18.56 10.75
N ASP A 36 -30.82 17.84 11.42
CA ASP A 36 -30.59 16.47 11.86
C ASP A 36 -30.47 15.60 10.59
N ASP A 37 -29.25 15.24 10.20
CA ASP A 37 -29.02 14.13 9.27
C ASP A 37 -29.35 12.83 9.99
N VAL A 38 -30.64 12.51 10.07
CA VAL A 38 -31.10 11.16 10.37
C VAL A 38 -30.73 10.30 9.15
N PRO A 39 -29.89 9.25 9.30
CA PRO A 39 -29.62 8.33 8.19
C PRO A 39 -30.95 7.76 7.69
N VAL A 40 -31.24 7.95 6.41
CA VAL A 40 -32.44 7.40 5.77
C VAL A 40 -32.38 5.87 5.94
N PRO A 41 -33.37 5.23 6.60
CA PRO A 41 -33.30 3.81 6.96
C PRO A 41 -33.04 2.83 5.81
N GLY A 42 -33.27 3.24 4.55
CA GLY A 42 -33.00 2.43 3.36
C GLY A 42 -31.55 2.46 2.85
N VAL A 43 -30.78 3.52 3.13
CA VAL A 43 -29.43 3.67 2.55
C VAL A 43 -28.45 2.66 3.15
N MET A 44 -28.53 2.41 4.46
CA MET A 44 -27.68 1.42 5.12
C MET A 44 -28.05 -0.03 4.74
N ASP A 45 -29.35 -0.30 4.53
CA ASP A 45 -29.84 -1.61 4.09
C ASP A 45 -29.46 -1.90 2.62
N GLU A 46 -29.56 -0.91 1.73
CA GLU A 46 -29.13 -1.04 0.33
C GLU A 46 -27.61 -1.15 0.19
N LEU A 47 -26.83 -0.41 0.98
CA LEU A 47 -25.37 -0.53 1.04
C LEU A 47 -24.94 -1.92 1.50
N SER A 48 -25.61 -2.47 2.51
CA SER A 48 -25.33 -3.81 3.04
C SER A 48 -25.72 -4.90 2.04
N ALA A 49 -26.82 -4.73 1.32
CA ALA A 49 -27.25 -5.68 0.28
C ALA A 49 -26.34 -5.63 -0.96
N THR A 50 -25.93 -4.42 -1.39
CA THR A 50 -24.98 -4.23 -2.49
C THR A 50 -23.61 -4.81 -2.13
N GLY A 51 -23.14 -4.54 -0.90
CA GLY A 51 -21.90 -5.10 -0.33
C GLY A 51 -21.94 -6.62 -0.05
N ALA A 52 -23.11 -7.23 -0.03
CA ALA A 52 -23.24 -8.69 0.03
C ALA A 52 -23.21 -9.29 -1.39
N ALA A 53 -23.89 -8.66 -2.35
CA ALA A 53 -23.97 -9.13 -3.73
C ALA A 53 -22.61 -9.07 -4.45
N ASP A 54 -21.80 -8.03 -4.22
CA ASP A 54 -20.47 -7.91 -4.80
C ASP A 54 -19.45 -8.88 -4.18
N PHE A 55 -19.54 -9.15 -2.87
CA PHE A 55 -18.72 -10.14 -2.18
C PHE A 55 -19.08 -11.56 -2.62
N ASP A 56 -20.36 -11.86 -2.78
CA ASP A 56 -20.81 -13.15 -3.33
C ASP A 56 -20.32 -13.33 -4.77
N TYR A 57 -20.40 -12.28 -5.61
CA TYR A 57 -19.83 -12.32 -6.96
C TYR A 57 -18.31 -12.53 -6.93
N TYR A 58 -17.60 -11.82 -6.05
CA TYR A 58 -16.16 -11.98 -5.85
C TYR A 58 -15.80 -13.44 -5.53
N ARG A 59 -16.48 -14.05 -4.57
CA ARG A 59 -16.20 -15.44 -4.15
C ARG A 59 -16.47 -16.45 -5.26
N GLN A 60 -17.50 -16.21 -6.08
CA GLN A 60 -17.90 -17.14 -7.13
C GLN A 60 -17.05 -17.00 -8.39
N ASN A 61 -16.63 -15.79 -8.74
CA ASN A 61 -16.07 -15.48 -10.06
C ASN A 61 -14.62 -15.00 -10.02
N ILE A 62 -14.20 -14.29 -8.98
CA ILE A 62 -12.88 -13.67 -8.89
C ILE A 62 -11.92 -14.53 -8.06
N GLU A 63 -12.34 -14.96 -6.88
CA GLU A 63 -11.53 -15.75 -5.96
C GLU A 63 -10.94 -17.04 -6.61
N PRO A 64 -11.71 -17.83 -7.41
CA PRO A 64 -11.17 -19.02 -8.07
C PRO A 64 -10.07 -18.71 -9.10
N MET A 65 -10.02 -17.49 -9.64
CA MET A 65 -8.99 -17.10 -10.61
C MET A 65 -7.59 -17.06 -9.98
N PHE A 66 -7.49 -16.80 -8.67
CA PHE A 66 -6.21 -16.69 -7.98
C PHE A 66 -5.53 -18.03 -7.73
N VAL A 67 -6.31 -19.11 -7.66
CA VAL A 67 -5.81 -20.48 -7.40
C VAL A 67 -5.67 -21.31 -8.68
N ARG A 68 -6.20 -20.81 -9.80
CA ARG A 68 -6.12 -21.45 -11.11
C ARG A 68 -4.67 -21.47 -11.64
N PRO A 69 -4.08 -22.65 -11.96
CA PRO A 69 -2.79 -22.74 -12.63
C PRO A 69 -2.79 -22.06 -14.01
N ARG A 70 -1.68 -21.41 -14.42
CA ARG A 70 -1.55 -20.68 -15.73
C ARG A 70 -0.62 -21.41 -16.76
N GLY A 71 0.59 -21.02 -17.18
CA GLY A 71 1.75 -21.85 -17.68
C GLY A 71 3.15 -21.26 -17.32
N TYR A 72 4.13 -21.86 -16.57
CA TYR A 72 5.49 -21.25 -16.41
C TYR A 72 6.64 -22.18 -15.92
N PRO A 73 7.90 -22.08 -16.43
CA PRO A 73 8.33 -21.52 -17.71
C PRO A 73 8.49 -22.55 -18.84
N ASN A 74 8.50 -23.87 -18.57
CA ASN A 74 8.77 -24.90 -19.59
C ASN A 74 8.03 -26.24 -19.38
N ALA A 75 6.99 -26.28 -18.55
CA ALA A 75 6.05 -27.40 -18.46
C ALA A 75 4.64 -26.82 -18.33
N GLY A 76 3.65 -27.42 -19.00
CA GLY A 76 2.26 -26.95 -18.92
C GLY A 76 1.80 -26.75 -17.47
N GLY A 77 1.25 -25.57 -17.18
CA GLY A 77 0.79 -25.09 -15.87
C GLY A 77 1.68 -23.97 -15.27
N SER A 78 1.12 -22.77 -14.98
CA SER A 78 1.85 -21.66 -14.30
C SER A 78 1.65 -21.86 -12.83
N PRO A 79 2.56 -21.28 -12.02
CA PRO A 79 2.13 -20.86 -10.71
C PRO A 79 0.84 -20.04 -10.80
N ALA A 80 -0.17 -20.50 -10.06
CA ALA A 80 -1.36 -19.70 -9.81
C ALA A 80 -0.96 -18.43 -9.07
N CYS A 81 -1.79 -17.38 -9.14
CA CYS A 81 -1.52 -16.10 -8.48
C CYS A 81 -1.19 -16.29 -7.00
N VAL A 82 -1.93 -17.16 -6.31
CA VAL A 82 -1.78 -17.46 -4.88
C VAL A 82 -0.39 -18.01 -4.52
N MET A 83 0.31 -18.66 -5.45
CA MET A 83 1.65 -19.21 -5.18
C MET A 83 2.68 -18.12 -4.89
N CYS A 84 2.52 -16.94 -5.51
CA CYS A 84 3.35 -15.77 -5.24
C CYS A 84 2.67 -14.79 -4.28
N HIS A 85 1.33 -14.71 -4.32
CA HIS A 85 0.56 -13.71 -3.60
C HIS A 85 0.06 -14.12 -2.22
N SER A 86 0.47 -15.26 -1.66
CA SER A 86 0.20 -15.62 -0.27
C SER A 86 1.31 -15.13 0.67
N TRP A 87 2.35 -15.93 0.84
CA TRP A 87 3.47 -15.65 1.76
C TRP A 87 4.68 -14.99 1.09
N GLN A 88 4.89 -15.21 -0.21
CA GLN A 88 6.15 -14.84 -0.88
C GLN A 88 6.29 -13.35 -1.16
N THR A 89 5.20 -12.67 -1.50
CA THR A 89 5.28 -11.28 -1.97
C THR A 89 5.15 -10.24 -0.88
N GLY A 90 4.53 -10.55 0.28
CA GLY A 90 4.46 -9.72 1.49
C GLY A 90 4.03 -8.24 1.32
N LEU A 91 3.73 -7.80 0.10
CA LEU A 91 3.71 -6.41 -0.31
C LEU A 91 2.58 -6.20 -1.32
N ARG A 92 1.71 -5.26 -0.99
CA ARG A 92 0.57 -4.72 -1.78
C ARG A 92 -0.59 -5.68 -2.05
N PHE A 93 -0.32 -6.92 -2.40
CA PHE A 93 -1.32 -7.95 -2.69
C PHE A 93 -0.90 -9.26 -2.01
N ALA A 94 -1.40 -9.45 -0.80
CA ALA A 94 -1.15 -10.60 0.05
C ALA A 94 -2.48 -11.27 0.40
N LEU A 95 -2.80 -12.32 -0.35
CA LEU A 95 -3.86 -13.27 -0.06
C LEU A 95 -3.50 -14.04 1.21
N ALA A 96 -4.51 -14.42 1.98
CA ALA A 96 -4.36 -15.36 3.07
C ALA A 96 -3.83 -16.70 2.57
N ASP A 97 -3.08 -17.41 3.43
CA ASP A 97 -2.76 -18.81 3.17
C ASP A 97 -4.04 -19.63 3.08
N MET A 98 -4.07 -20.58 2.15
CA MET A 98 -5.19 -21.51 2.02
C MET A 98 -5.15 -22.52 3.16
N THR A 99 -6.33 -22.98 3.58
CA THR A 99 -6.47 -24.02 4.59
C THR A 99 -6.66 -25.37 3.92
N GLU A 100 -5.90 -26.37 4.35
CA GLU A 100 -6.11 -27.75 3.91
C GLU A 100 -7.39 -28.31 4.55
N THR A 101 -8.28 -28.85 3.72
CA THR A 101 -9.51 -29.51 4.13
C THR A 101 -9.59 -30.91 3.51
N ALA A 102 -10.58 -31.71 3.92
CA ALA A 102 -10.79 -33.03 3.35
C ALA A 102 -11.05 -33.02 1.84
N ASP A 103 -11.60 -31.92 1.31
CA ASP A 103 -11.92 -31.74 -0.11
C ASP A 103 -10.82 -31.00 -0.89
N GLY A 104 -9.67 -30.75 -0.25
CA GLY A 104 -8.53 -30.03 -0.81
C GLY A 104 -8.28 -28.68 -0.15
N TRP A 105 -7.48 -27.84 -0.80
CA TRP A 105 -7.11 -26.53 -0.29
C TRP A 105 -8.19 -25.49 -0.61
N THR A 106 -8.67 -24.76 0.40
CA THR A 106 -9.69 -23.71 0.25
C THR A 106 -9.48 -22.55 1.22
N TRP A 107 -10.09 -21.41 0.96
CA TRP A 107 -10.19 -20.33 1.93
C TRP A 107 -11.45 -20.48 2.78
N THR A 108 -11.30 -20.32 4.09
CA THR A 108 -12.44 -20.16 5.02
C THR A 108 -13.16 -18.83 4.73
N ALA A 109 -14.40 -18.68 5.21
CA ALA A 109 -15.16 -17.43 5.03
C ALA A 109 -14.40 -16.19 5.52
N GLY A 110 -13.71 -16.29 6.67
CA GLY A 110 -12.88 -15.21 7.19
C GLY A 110 -11.65 -14.89 6.32
N GLN A 111 -11.04 -15.93 5.72
CA GLN A 111 -9.92 -15.74 4.78
C GLN A 111 -10.40 -15.12 3.46
N SER A 112 -11.55 -15.55 2.92
CA SER A 112 -12.16 -14.93 1.73
C SER A 112 -12.48 -13.45 1.96
N GLN A 113 -12.98 -13.09 3.13
CA GLN A 113 -13.22 -11.67 3.48
C GLN A 113 -11.90 -10.88 3.53
N ALA A 114 -10.88 -11.42 4.20
CA ALA A 114 -9.57 -10.77 4.25
C ALA A 114 -8.95 -10.61 2.84
N ASN A 115 -9.14 -11.60 1.97
CA ASN A 115 -8.70 -11.51 0.57
C ASN A 115 -9.46 -10.43 -0.19
N TYR A 116 -10.78 -10.36 -0.03
CA TYR A 116 -11.61 -9.31 -0.63
C TYR A 116 -11.13 -7.90 -0.20
N ASP A 117 -10.84 -7.69 1.08
CA ASP A 117 -10.34 -6.42 1.62
C ASP A 117 -8.96 -6.01 1.05
N VAL A 118 -8.16 -6.99 0.63
CA VAL A 118 -6.86 -6.74 0.00
C VAL A 118 -7.00 -6.53 -1.51
N VAL A 119 -7.85 -7.32 -2.17
CA VAL A 119 -8.07 -7.24 -3.62
C VAL A 119 -8.75 -5.92 -4.00
N THR A 120 -9.73 -5.46 -3.22
CA THR A 120 -10.42 -4.19 -3.46
C THR A 120 -9.49 -2.97 -3.38
N LYS A 121 -8.37 -3.05 -2.65
CA LYS A 121 -7.33 -2.00 -2.66
C LYS A 121 -6.58 -1.87 -3.99
N LEU A 122 -6.79 -2.80 -4.91
CA LEU A 122 -6.18 -2.81 -6.25
C LEU A 122 -7.15 -2.31 -7.33
N VAL A 123 -8.37 -1.91 -6.96
CA VAL A 123 -9.40 -1.46 -7.89
C VAL A 123 -9.53 0.06 -7.91
N ASN A 124 -10.09 0.57 -9.01
CA ASN A 124 -10.55 1.94 -9.18
C ASN A 124 -11.92 1.92 -9.83
N ALA A 125 -12.98 1.96 -9.03
CA ALA A 125 -14.36 1.90 -9.52
C ALA A 125 -14.75 3.09 -10.41
N SER A 126 -14.18 4.29 -10.20
CA SER A 126 -14.43 5.44 -11.09
C SER A 126 -13.75 5.33 -12.46
N ASN A 127 -12.69 4.54 -12.56
CA ASN A 127 -12.01 4.24 -13.82
C ASN A 127 -11.54 2.78 -13.83
N PRO A 128 -12.46 1.83 -14.04
CA PRO A 128 -12.22 0.40 -13.85
C PRO A 128 -10.99 -0.11 -14.59
N ALA A 129 -10.81 0.27 -15.86
CA ALA A 129 -9.67 -0.14 -16.68
C ALA A 129 -8.29 0.29 -16.13
N SER A 130 -8.24 1.30 -15.25
CA SER A 130 -6.98 1.73 -14.59
C SER A 130 -6.60 0.89 -13.37
N SER A 131 -7.48 -0.01 -12.92
CA SER A 131 -7.28 -0.85 -11.74
C SER A 131 -6.03 -1.71 -11.87
N LYS A 132 -5.18 -1.73 -10.83
CA LYS A 132 -3.98 -2.58 -10.81
C LYS A 132 -4.31 -4.06 -10.91
N LEU A 133 -5.49 -4.47 -10.43
CA LEU A 133 -6.00 -5.82 -10.61
C LEU A 133 -6.16 -6.21 -12.08
N LEU A 134 -6.48 -5.24 -12.95
CA LEU A 134 -6.59 -5.43 -14.41
C LEU A 134 -5.25 -5.19 -15.12
N THR A 135 -4.51 -4.15 -14.76
CA THR A 135 -3.31 -3.75 -15.54
C THR A 135 -2.07 -4.57 -15.25
N LYS A 136 -1.93 -5.19 -14.06
CA LYS A 136 -0.75 -6.03 -13.74
C LYS A 136 -0.69 -7.32 -14.56
N PRO A 137 -1.78 -8.10 -14.66
CA PRO A 137 -1.75 -9.35 -15.42
C PRO A 137 -1.93 -9.15 -16.93
N LEU A 138 -2.33 -7.96 -17.38
CA LEU A 138 -2.49 -7.64 -18.80
C LEU A 138 -1.13 -7.55 -19.51
N ALA A 139 -1.08 -7.97 -20.77
CA ALA A 139 0.11 -7.84 -21.61
C ALA A 139 0.44 -6.37 -21.91
N GLN A 140 1.74 -6.04 -21.94
CA GLN A 140 2.19 -4.65 -22.09
C GLN A 140 1.74 -4.02 -23.41
N GLN A 141 1.69 -4.78 -24.50
CA GLN A 141 1.19 -4.31 -25.80
C GLN A 141 -0.29 -3.89 -25.77
N SER A 142 -1.03 -4.31 -24.75
CA SER A 142 -2.44 -3.98 -24.53
C SER A 142 -2.64 -2.97 -23.41
N GLY A 143 -1.59 -2.30 -22.97
CA GLY A 143 -1.65 -1.30 -21.89
C GLY A 143 -1.36 -1.85 -20.50
N GLY A 144 -0.91 -3.11 -20.39
CA GLY A 144 -0.49 -3.68 -19.12
C GLY A 144 0.81 -3.06 -18.57
N GLU A 145 1.00 -3.15 -17.25
CA GLU A 145 2.13 -2.55 -16.55
C GLU A 145 3.34 -3.47 -16.38
N GLY A 146 3.22 -4.72 -16.83
CA GLY A 146 4.20 -5.77 -16.59
C GLY A 146 4.15 -6.29 -15.15
N HIS A 147 4.38 -7.59 -15.02
CA HIS A 147 4.32 -8.33 -13.77
C HIS A 147 5.34 -9.47 -13.77
N SER A 148 6.00 -9.71 -12.63
CA SER A 148 7.09 -10.69 -12.55
C SER A 148 6.61 -12.12 -12.76
N GLY A 149 5.35 -12.43 -12.44
CA GLY A 149 4.69 -13.70 -12.76
C GLY A 149 4.31 -13.88 -14.23
N GLY A 150 4.58 -12.88 -15.08
CA GLY A 150 4.17 -12.86 -16.48
C GLY A 150 2.85 -12.12 -16.70
N SER A 151 2.39 -12.14 -17.94
CA SER A 151 1.06 -11.64 -18.33
C SER A 151 0.14 -12.83 -18.60
N TYR A 152 -1.11 -12.74 -18.14
CA TYR A 152 -2.13 -13.79 -18.23
C TYR A 152 -3.26 -13.44 -19.20
N TRP A 153 -3.41 -12.16 -19.54
CA TRP A 153 -4.38 -11.70 -20.54
C TRP A 153 -3.64 -11.02 -21.67
N ASP A 154 -3.85 -11.51 -22.90
CA ASP A 154 -3.22 -10.94 -24.09
C ASP A 154 -3.91 -9.66 -24.57
N SER A 155 -5.15 -9.41 -24.15
CA SER A 155 -5.93 -8.25 -24.54
C SER A 155 -7.03 -7.94 -23.52
N THR A 156 -7.62 -6.75 -23.61
CA THR A 156 -8.78 -6.36 -22.80
C THR A 156 -10.06 -7.11 -23.17
N SER A 157 -10.10 -7.83 -24.30
CA SER A 157 -11.25 -8.67 -24.67
C SER A 157 -11.19 -10.08 -24.07
N ASP A 158 -10.15 -10.39 -23.30
CA ASP A 158 -10.04 -11.69 -22.63
C ASP A 158 -11.26 -11.95 -21.72
N PRO A 159 -11.87 -13.15 -21.75
CA PRO A 159 -13.05 -13.44 -20.93
C PRO A 159 -12.82 -13.26 -19.42
N GLU A 160 -11.65 -13.63 -18.90
CA GLU A 160 -11.34 -13.43 -17.47
C GLU A 160 -11.10 -11.95 -17.16
N TYR A 161 -10.47 -11.20 -18.07
CA TYR A 161 -10.37 -9.75 -17.93
C TYR A 161 -11.76 -9.11 -17.82
N GLN A 162 -12.70 -9.52 -18.68
CA GLN A 162 -14.06 -8.98 -18.71
C GLN A 162 -14.86 -9.32 -17.44
N ILE A 163 -14.68 -10.51 -16.86
CA ILE A 163 -15.28 -10.88 -15.58
C ILE A 163 -14.76 -9.97 -14.44
N VAL A 164 -13.45 -9.72 -14.40
CA VAL A 164 -12.86 -8.81 -13.40
C VAL A 164 -13.34 -7.38 -13.61
N LEU A 165 -13.41 -6.92 -14.86
CA LEU A 165 -13.93 -5.59 -15.20
C LEU A 165 -15.39 -5.43 -14.74
N GLN A 166 -16.24 -6.41 -15.05
CA GLN A 166 -17.63 -6.43 -14.63
C GLN A 166 -17.76 -6.37 -13.11
N TRP A 167 -16.92 -7.12 -12.38
CA TRP A 167 -16.91 -7.04 -10.92
C TRP A 167 -16.60 -5.63 -10.42
N ILE A 168 -15.59 -4.97 -11.00
CA ILE A 168 -15.21 -3.61 -10.61
C ILE A 168 -16.32 -2.61 -10.96
N ASP A 169 -17.01 -2.77 -12.09
CA ASP A 169 -18.14 -1.92 -12.49
C ASP A 169 -19.33 -1.99 -11.53
N MET A 170 -19.47 -3.10 -10.78
CA MET A 170 -20.52 -3.24 -9.76
C MET A 170 -20.16 -2.61 -8.41
N LEU A 171 -18.88 -2.26 -8.20
CA LEU A 171 -18.42 -1.71 -6.93
C LEU A 171 -18.90 -0.25 -6.78
N PRO A 172 -19.43 0.16 -5.61
CA PRO A 172 -19.82 1.55 -5.39
C PRO A 172 -18.61 2.49 -5.46
N THR A 173 -18.67 3.46 -6.38
CA THR A 173 -17.54 4.34 -6.69
C THR A 173 -17.08 5.19 -5.50
N GLU A 174 -17.96 5.50 -4.57
CA GLU A 174 -17.68 6.29 -3.37
C GLU A 174 -16.75 5.58 -2.38
N TYR A 175 -16.70 4.25 -2.39
CA TYR A 175 -15.85 3.46 -1.50
C TYR A 175 -14.63 2.86 -2.19
N PHE A 176 -14.75 2.56 -3.50
CA PHE A 176 -13.76 1.80 -4.24
C PHE A 176 -13.02 2.61 -5.31
N THR A 177 -13.02 3.94 -5.18
CA THR A 177 -12.17 4.84 -5.96
C THR A 177 -10.96 5.26 -5.14
N PRO A 178 -9.72 5.03 -5.60
CA PRO A 178 -8.54 5.53 -4.91
C PRO A 178 -8.55 7.07 -4.90
N PRO A 179 -8.05 7.70 -3.83
CA PRO A 179 -7.88 9.14 -3.83
C PRO A 179 -6.93 9.58 -4.96
N PRO A 180 -7.02 10.83 -5.43
CA PRO A 180 -6.08 11.36 -6.41
C PRO A 180 -4.63 11.14 -5.95
N GLU A 181 -3.80 10.61 -6.85
CA GLU A 181 -2.38 10.41 -6.58
C GLU A 181 -1.69 11.78 -6.38
N PRO A 182 -0.96 12.01 -5.27
CA PRO A 182 -0.23 13.25 -5.10
C PRO A 182 0.92 13.34 -6.11
N GLU A 183 1.25 14.56 -6.54
CA GLU A 183 2.44 14.78 -7.33
C GLU A 183 3.69 14.76 -6.45
N LEU A 184 4.69 14.00 -6.87
CA LEU A 184 6.00 14.01 -6.21
C LEU A 184 6.73 15.31 -6.55
N ASP A 185 7.32 15.95 -5.54
CA ASP A 185 8.03 17.20 -5.73
C ASP A 185 9.44 16.99 -6.28
N PHE A 186 9.74 17.62 -7.43
CA PHE A 186 11.04 17.51 -8.09
C PHE A 186 12.16 18.21 -7.30
N GLU A 187 11.87 19.33 -6.65
CA GLU A 187 12.89 20.07 -5.90
C GLU A 187 13.35 19.30 -4.66
N PHE A 188 12.41 18.63 -3.99
CA PHE A 188 12.67 17.71 -2.89
C PHE A 188 13.48 16.50 -3.37
N TYR A 189 13.13 15.95 -4.53
CA TYR A 189 13.95 14.90 -5.14
C TYR A 189 15.39 15.38 -5.36
N ARG A 190 15.56 16.53 -6.00
CA ARG A 190 16.87 17.10 -6.36
C ARG A 190 17.72 17.44 -5.15
N THR A 191 17.09 17.86 -4.05
CA THR A 191 17.80 18.28 -2.84
C THR A 191 18.01 17.12 -1.87
N CYS A 192 16.93 16.50 -1.41
CA CYS A 192 16.97 15.55 -0.29
C CYS A 192 17.18 14.11 -0.76
N VAL A 193 16.51 13.71 -1.84
CA VAL A 193 16.58 12.32 -2.33
C VAL A 193 17.92 12.04 -3.01
N GLN A 194 18.43 12.98 -3.82
CA GLN A 194 19.75 12.85 -4.44
C GLN A 194 20.89 12.85 -3.41
N ASP A 195 20.79 13.65 -2.35
CA ASP A 195 21.74 13.61 -1.23
C ASP A 195 21.75 12.23 -0.56
N MET A 196 20.57 11.69 -0.23
CA MET A 196 20.43 10.34 0.32
C MET A 196 21.00 9.25 -0.59
N ILE A 197 20.85 9.39 -1.92
CA ILE A 197 21.42 8.47 -2.91
C ILE A 197 22.95 8.47 -2.87
N GLN A 198 23.56 9.66 -2.77
CA GLN A 198 25.01 9.84 -2.79
C GLN A 198 25.66 9.48 -1.45
N ASN A 199 25.01 9.86 -0.35
CA ASN A 199 25.56 9.83 0.99
C ASN A 199 25.05 8.61 1.77
N PRO A 200 25.93 7.64 2.07
CA PRO A 200 25.56 6.50 2.90
C PRO A 200 25.43 6.89 4.37
N LYS A 201 24.61 6.16 5.13
CA LYS A 201 24.72 6.16 6.60
C LYS A 201 26.05 5.53 7.02
N TYR A 202 26.52 5.85 8.23
CA TYR A 202 27.79 5.32 8.76
C TYR A 202 27.85 3.79 8.65
N GLY A 203 28.92 3.26 8.04
CA GLY A 203 29.13 1.83 7.83
C GLY A 203 28.31 1.20 6.70
N GLN A 204 27.60 1.98 5.88
CA GLN A 204 26.78 1.49 4.77
C GLN A 204 27.35 1.90 3.40
N LEU A 205 26.88 1.26 2.33
CA LEU A 205 27.18 1.62 0.94
C LEU A 205 26.18 2.64 0.42
N SER A 206 26.62 3.56 -0.45
CA SER A 206 25.69 4.47 -1.14
C SER A 206 24.89 3.72 -2.19
N CYS A 207 23.70 4.23 -2.54
CA CYS A 207 22.81 3.58 -3.51
C CYS A 207 23.50 3.44 -4.87
N THR A 208 24.31 4.43 -5.24
CA THR A 208 25.06 4.49 -6.48
C THR A 208 26.09 3.37 -6.66
N VAL A 209 26.52 2.69 -5.60
CA VAL A 209 27.44 1.53 -5.73
C VAL A 209 26.81 0.43 -6.59
N CYS A 210 25.51 0.15 -6.38
CA CYS A 210 24.79 -0.92 -7.08
C CYS A 210 23.82 -0.40 -8.14
N HIS A 211 23.28 0.81 -7.97
CA HIS A 211 22.19 1.34 -8.79
C HIS A 211 22.64 2.44 -9.77
N ALA A 212 23.93 2.52 -10.10
CA ALA A 212 24.43 3.50 -11.08
C ALA A 212 23.98 3.26 -12.53
N GLY A 213 23.55 2.05 -12.89
CA GLY A 213 23.16 1.71 -14.26
C GLY A 213 22.52 0.32 -14.38
N GLY A 214 22.27 -0.11 -15.63
CA GLY A 214 21.66 -1.40 -15.93
C GLY A 214 20.15 -1.47 -15.63
N SER A 215 19.61 -2.69 -15.55
CA SER A 215 18.17 -2.95 -15.34
C SER A 215 17.63 -2.51 -13.97
N ILE A 216 18.52 -2.19 -13.03
CA ILE A 216 18.20 -1.67 -11.69
C ILE A 216 18.76 -0.25 -11.47
N GLY A 217 19.13 0.45 -12.55
CA GLY A 217 19.80 1.75 -12.47
C GLY A 217 18.83 2.91 -12.22
N PHE A 218 18.82 3.44 -11.00
CA PHE A 218 18.06 4.65 -10.62
C PHE A 218 18.93 5.74 -9.97
N ALA A 219 20.19 5.45 -9.67
CA ALA A 219 21.11 6.30 -8.92
C ALA A 219 22.42 6.53 -9.71
N PRO A 220 22.36 7.07 -10.94
CA PRO A 220 23.56 7.31 -11.75
C PRO A 220 24.54 8.22 -11.02
N ARG A 221 25.85 8.00 -11.19
CA ARG A 221 26.87 8.94 -10.70
C ARG A 221 26.73 10.28 -11.44
N PRO A 222 26.86 11.43 -10.77
CA PRO A 222 26.90 12.71 -11.46
C PRO A 222 28.12 12.77 -12.39
N ALA A 223 27.94 13.23 -13.64
CA ALA A 223 29.04 13.22 -14.61
C ALA A 223 30.24 14.08 -14.19
N ASN A 224 29.99 15.16 -13.46
CA ASN A 224 31.04 16.04 -12.92
C ASN A 224 31.64 15.55 -11.59
N GLY A 225 31.18 14.41 -11.06
CA GLY A 225 31.67 13.78 -9.84
C GLY A 225 31.09 14.30 -8.52
N THR A 226 30.49 15.50 -8.48
CA THR A 226 30.03 16.12 -7.22
C THR A 226 28.54 16.42 -7.18
N SER A 227 27.90 16.72 -8.31
CA SER A 227 26.49 17.13 -8.35
C SER A 227 25.83 16.82 -9.69
N TRP A 228 24.56 16.43 -9.68
CA TRP A 228 23.80 16.25 -10.92
C TRP A 228 23.46 17.60 -11.54
N THR A 229 23.62 17.70 -12.85
CA THR A 229 22.97 18.75 -13.65
C THR A 229 21.45 18.62 -13.54
N GLU A 230 20.72 19.69 -13.84
CA GLU A 230 19.25 19.65 -13.84
C GLU A 230 18.71 18.56 -14.80
N GLN A 231 19.32 18.42 -15.97
CA GLN A 231 18.93 17.41 -16.95
C GLN A 231 19.10 15.98 -16.40
N GLU A 232 20.24 15.70 -15.74
CA GLU A 232 20.46 14.41 -15.10
C GLU A 232 19.49 14.18 -13.93
N ALA A 233 19.21 15.20 -13.13
CA ALA A 233 18.25 15.12 -12.04
C ALA A 233 16.84 14.82 -12.56
N ARG A 234 16.36 15.51 -13.60
CA ARG A 234 15.04 15.22 -14.22
C ARG A 234 14.96 13.80 -14.74
N ARG A 235 16.02 13.31 -15.40
CA ARG A 235 16.07 11.92 -15.87
C ARG A 235 16.01 10.93 -14.70
N GLY A 236 16.76 11.17 -13.63
CA GLY A 236 16.72 10.31 -12.44
C GLY A 236 15.36 10.33 -11.75
N PHE A 237 14.73 11.50 -11.68
CA PHE A 237 13.40 11.67 -11.10
C PHE A 237 12.36 10.80 -11.81
N GLU A 238 12.35 10.80 -13.14
CA GLU A 238 11.45 9.94 -13.94
C GLU A 238 11.70 8.44 -13.73
N VAL A 239 12.92 8.03 -13.39
CA VAL A 239 13.20 6.63 -13.04
C VAL A 239 12.70 6.32 -11.63
N VAL A 240 12.96 7.19 -10.65
CA VAL A 240 12.54 6.99 -9.26
C VAL A 240 11.01 6.98 -9.12
N LYS A 241 10.29 7.81 -9.89
CA LYS A 241 8.81 7.78 -9.95
C LYS A 241 8.25 6.39 -10.24
N ARG A 242 8.91 5.59 -11.08
CA ARG A 242 8.48 4.20 -11.42
C ARG A 242 8.66 3.19 -10.27
N LEU A 243 9.36 3.58 -9.22
CA LEU A 243 9.58 2.78 -8.01
C LEU A 243 8.65 3.18 -6.87
N ILE A 244 7.93 4.29 -7.02
CA ILE A 244 7.04 4.88 -6.03
C ILE A 244 5.58 4.64 -6.45
N VAL A 245 4.73 4.39 -5.46
CA VAL A 245 3.27 4.57 -5.58
C VAL A 245 2.98 5.86 -4.85
N PRO A 246 2.66 6.95 -5.57
CA PRO A 246 2.37 8.21 -4.92
C PRO A 246 1.23 8.04 -3.91
N GLY A 247 1.32 8.70 -2.77
CA GLY A 247 0.39 8.55 -1.66
C GLY A 247 0.65 7.33 -0.77
N ASN A 248 1.41 6.33 -1.24
CA ASN A 248 1.54 5.06 -0.53
C ASN A 248 3.00 4.61 -0.33
N PRO A 249 3.66 5.06 0.76
CA PRO A 249 5.04 4.70 1.05
C PRO A 249 5.22 3.23 1.39
N ILE A 250 4.28 2.62 2.13
CA ILE A 250 4.38 1.21 2.54
C ILE A 250 4.15 0.24 1.38
N GLN A 251 3.68 0.73 0.24
CA GLN A 251 3.65 -0.06 -0.98
C GLN A 251 4.85 0.26 -1.87
N SER A 252 5.42 1.46 -1.86
CA SER A 252 6.51 1.89 -2.74
C SER A 252 7.77 1.00 -2.68
N ARG A 253 8.22 0.45 -3.82
CA ARG A 253 9.46 -0.36 -3.89
C ARG A 253 10.67 0.44 -3.41
N TRP A 254 10.66 1.74 -3.71
CA TRP A 254 11.61 2.74 -3.23
C TRP A 254 11.80 2.70 -1.71
N MET A 255 10.70 2.54 -0.96
CA MET A 255 10.71 2.53 0.51
C MET A 255 10.97 1.15 1.09
N LEU A 256 10.50 0.09 0.41
CA LEU A 256 10.49 -1.27 0.94
C LEU A 256 11.79 -2.04 0.75
N LYS A 257 12.52 -1.82 -0.35
CA LYS A 257 13.77 -2.52 -0.62
C LYS A 257 14.90 -2.14 0.33
N PRO A 258 15.13 -0.86 0.68
CA PRO A 258 16.14 -0.50 1.67
C PRO A 258 15.69 -0.69 3.13
N LEU A 259 14.42 -1.00 3.42
CA LEU A 259 13.91 -1.28 4.77
C LEU A 259 14.21 -2.72 5.21
N HIS A 260 14.58 -2.93 6.48
CA HIS A 260 14.79 -4.25 7.06
C HIS A 260 13.49 -5.07 7.13
N LEU A 261 13.60 -6.40 7.11
CA LEU A 261 12.46 -7.32 7.13
C LEU A 261 11.58 -7.12 8.37
N ASP A 262 12.18 -7.05 9.54
CA ASP A 262 11.46 -6.81 10.80
C ASP A 262 10.74 -5.45 10.82
N GLY A 263 11.21 -4.48 10.03
CA GLY A 263 10.55 -3.21 9.80
C GLY A 263 9.41 -3.26 8.79
N GLY A 264 9.13 -4.41 8.18
CA GLY A 264 8.17 -4.59 7.09
C GLY A 264 8.75 -4.37 5.69
N GLY A 265 10.07 -4.49 5.53
CA GLY A 265 10.75 -4.39 4.24
C GLY A 265 10.62 -5.64 3.36
N SER A 266 11.20 -5.58 2.17
CA SER A 266 11.12 -6.67 1.17
C SER A 266 12.26 -7.68 1.29
N TYR A 267 11.99 -8.99 1.20
CA TYR A 267 13.03 -10.02 1.13
C TYR A 267 13.91 -9.91 -0.13
N THR A 268 13.39 -9.39 -1.23
CA THR A 268 14.03 -9.41 -2.56
C THR A 268 14.99 -8.23 -2.82
N HIS A 269 15.89 -7.92 -1.88
CA HIS A 269 16.92 -6.91 -2.07
C HIS A 269 18.30 -7.45 -1.70
N ASN A 270 19.16 -7.60 -2.71
CA ASN A 270 20.53 -8.08 -2.57
C ASN A 270 21.43 -6.88 -2.27
N GLY A 271 21.42 -6.40 -1.02
CA GLY A 271 22.19 -5.25 -0.59
C GLY A 271 21.91 -4.85 0.86
N PRO A 272 22.70 -3.94 1.44
CA PRO A 272 22.51 -3.47 2.81
C PRO A 272 21.12 -2.83 2.99
N ARG A 273 20.60 -2.92 4.22
CA ARG A 273 19.36 -2.25 4.62
C ARG A 273 19.70 -0.89 5.21
N ARG A 274 19.12 0.17 4.65
CA ARG A 274 19.34 1.55 5.11
C ARG A 274 18.64 1.81 6.43
N TRP A 275 17.43 1.27 6.60
CA TRP A 275 16.56 1.51 7.75
C TRP A 275 16.20 0.21 8.45
N LEU A 276 16.20 0.22 9.78
CA LEU A 276 15.76 -0.92 10.60
C LEU A 276 14.24 -0.96 10.75
N SER A 277 13.60 0.19 10.91
CA SER A 277 12.15 0.31 11.06
C SER A 277 11.62 1.52 10.30
N LYS A 278 10.29 1.61 10.21
CA LYS A 278 9.60 2.78 9.65
C LYS A 278 9.74 4.01 10.54
N ASP A 279 10.13 3.86 11.80
CA ASP A 279 10.31 4.97 12.74
C ASP A 279 11.64 5.71 12.53
N ASP A 280 12.50 5.23 11.62
CA ASP A 280 13.71 5.95 11.23
C ASP A 280 13.33 7.34 10.70
N PRO A 281 13.91 8.44 11.23
CA PRO A 281 13.51 9.79 10.83
C PRO A 281 13.68 10.06 9.33
N GLU A 282 14.69 9.47 8.70
CA GLU A 282 14.89 9.60 7.26
C GLU A 282 13.84 8.82 6.47
N TRP A 283 13.40 7.67 6.98
CA TRP A 283 12.28 6.92 6.40
C TRP A 283 11.00 7.75 6.46
N GLN A 284 10.70 8.38 7.61
CA GLN A 284 9.50 9.20 7.79
C GLN A 284 9.51 10.45 6.91
N MET A 285 10.67 11.12 6.79
CA MET A 285 10.87 12.23 5.87
C MET A 285 10.52 11.84 4.43
N LEU A 286 11.07 10.73 3.93
CA LEU A 286 10.79 10.27 2.57
C LEU A 286 9.36 9.75 2.41
N ALA A 287 8.80 9.15 3.45
CA ALA A 287 7.41 8.70 3.44
C ALA A 287 6.45 9.89 3.32
N ALA A 288 6.73 11.01 3.98
CA ALA A 288 5.97 12.25 3.85
C ALA A 288 6.09 12.83 2.44
N TRP A 289 7.28 12.81 1.83
CA TRP A 289 7.44 13.19 0.41
C TRP A 289 6.64 12.27 -0.53
N VAL A 290 6.67 10.95 -0.32
CA VAL A 290 5.86 10.00 -1.10
C VAL A 290 4.36 10.26 -0.94
N ARG A 291 3.91 10.72 0.23
CA ARG A 291 2.52 11.15 0.47
C ARG A 291 2.18 12.53 -0.09
N GLY A 292 3.14 13.26 -0.66
CA GLY A 292 2.95 14.63 -1.16
C GLY A 292 2.93 15.70 -0.06
N GLU A 293 3.32 15.36 1.16
CA GLU A 293 3.30 16.25 2.33
C GLU A 293 4.56 17.14 2.43
N ARG A 294 5.58 16.86 1.62
CA ARG A 294 6.85 17.60 1.61
C ARG A 294 7.21 18.06 0.20
N THR A 295 7.62 19.32 0.10
CA THR A 295 8.01 19.98 -1.13
C THR A 295 9.21 20.90 -0.88
N GLY A 296 9.91 21.31 -1.94
CA GLY A 296 11.03 22.24 -1.84
C GLY A 296 12.30 21.57 -1.29
N ASN A 297 13.13 22.32 -0.58
CA ASN A 297 14.48 21.91 -0.21
C ASN A 297 14.66 21.59 1.29
N ASP A 298 13.56 21.46 2.04
CA ASP A 298 13.61 21.15 3.47
C ASP A 298 13.75 19.64 3.72
N CYS A 299 14.98 19.22 4.04
CA CYS A 299 15.33 17.84 4.38
C CYS A 299 15.32 17.58 5.90
N SER A 300 14.61 18.38 6.70
CA SER A 300 14.51 18.19 8.14
C SER A 300 13.88 16.83 8.50
N MET A 301 14.47 16.12 9.45
CA MET A 301 14.04 14.78 9.90
C MET A 301 13.25 14.85 11.20
#